data_AF-A0A9E6CZ10-F1
#
_entry.id   AF-A0A9E6CZ10-F1
#
_cell.length_a   1.000
_cell.length_b   1.000
_cell.length_c   1.000
_cell.angle_alpha   90.00
_cell.angle_beta   90.00
_cell.angle_gamma   90.00
#
_symmetry.space_group_name_H-M   'P 1'
#
loop_
_entity.id
_entity.type
_entity.pdbx_description
1 polymer ?
#
loop_
_entity_poly.entity_id
_entity_poly.type
_entity_poly.pdbx_seq_one_letter_code
_entity_poly.pdbx_strand_id
1 'polypeptide(L)'
;MSHDQVTRLLSGQINSSTLWQQVKPLIHEIYCDDGLLIIDDSIESKPFTKTNALINWHYDHCTAKSVKGVNFVSSFYYSPKYIELPVGVHYVLKGQEQIDKQG
;
A
#
# COMPACT_ATOMS: atom_id res chain seq x y z
N MET A 1 -8.10 23.24 -6.45
CA MET A 1 -8.46 21.95 -5.81
C MET A 1 -9.19 22.26 -4.52
N SER A 2 -10.45 21.83 -4.36
CA SER A 2 -11.21 22.00 -3.11
C SER A 2 -11.01 20.81 -2.18
N HIS A 3 -11.21 21.03 -0.88
CA HIS A 3 -11.17 19.97 0.13
C HIS A 3 -12.10 18.80 -0.23
N ASP A 4 -13.33 19.11 -0.66
CA ASP A 4 -14.35 18.11 -1.01
C ASP A 4 -13.95 17.23 -2.21
N GLN A 5 -13.21 17.79 -3.17
CA GLN A 5 -12.72 17.01 -4.31
C GLN A 5 -11.73 15.94 -3.87
N VAL A 6 -10.81 16.29 -2.96
CA VAL A 6 -9.83 15.35 -2.41
C VAL A 6 -10.53 14.29 -1.54
N THR A 7 -11.47 14.69 -0.69
CA THR A 7 -12.23 13.77 0.16
C THR A 7 -13.04 12.77 -0.67
N ARG A 8 -13.69 13.23 -1.74
CA ARG A 8 -14.44 12.35 -2.66
C ARG A 8 -13.53 11.39 -3.44
N LEU A 9 -12.33 11.83 -3.79
CA LEU A 9 -11.34 10.96 -4.43
C LEU A 9 -10.89 9.85 -3.46
N LEU A 10 -10.54 10.22 -2.22
CA LEU A 10 -10.07 9.29 -1.20
C LEU A 10 -11.16 8.33 -0.70
N SER A 11 -12.44 8.71 -0.80
CA SER A 11 -13.57 7.82 -0.46
C SER A 11 -13.94 6.84 -1.58
N GLY A 12 -13.38 7.02 -2.78
CA GLY A 12 -13.56 6.09 -3.90
C GLY A 12 -12.82 4.76 -3.69
N GLN A 13 -13.24 3.71 -4.40
CA GLN A 13 -12.51 2.45 -4.42
C GLN A 13 -11.31 2.53 -5.37
N ILE A 14 -10.20 3.07 -4.86
CA ILE A 14 -8.91 3.03 -5.57
C ILE A 14 -8.23 1.71 -5.19
N ASN A 15 -8.10 0.80 -6.16
CA ASN A 15 -7.40 -0.47 -5.99
C ASN A 15 -6.20 -0.54 -6.95
N SER A 16 -5.35 -1.57 -6.79
CA SER A 16 -4.16 -1.74 -7.62
C SER A 16 -4.46 -1.81 -9.13
N SER A 17 -5.62 -2.33 -9.53
CA SER A 17 -6.02 -2.39 -10.93
C SER A 17 -6.34 -0.99 -11.47
N THR A 18 -7.06 -0.17 -10.69
CA THR A 18 -7.32 1.23 -11.03
C THR A 18 -6.02 2.01 -11.17
N LEU A 19 -5.06 1.83 -10.24
CA LEU A 19 -3.75 2.46 -10.33
C LEU A 19 -2.99 2.01 -11.59
N TRP A 20 -2.97 0.71 -11.87
CA TRP A 20 -2.30 0.17 -13.06
C TRP A 20 -2.84 0.75 -14.36
N GLN A 21 -4.17 0.88 -14.49
CA GLN A 21 -4.79 1.47 -15.67
C GLN A 21 -4.35 2.92 -15.92
N GLN A 22 -4.09 3.69 -14.86
CA GLN A 22 -3.64 5.08 -14.96
C GLN A 22 -2.15 5.19 -15.28
N VAL A 23 -1.33 4.35 -14.65
CA VAL A 23 0.14 4.47 -14.72
C VAL A 23 0.75 3.75 -15.92
N LYS A 24 0.09 2.72 -16.48
CA LYS A 24 0.63 1.94 -17.60
C LYS A 24 1.03 2.79 -18.83
N PRO A 25 0.22 3.77 -19.29
CA PRO A 25 0.64 4.66 -20.38
C PRO A 25 1.88 5.47 -20.02
N LEU A 26 1.97 5.97 -18.79
CA LEU A 26 3.12 6.73 -18.30
C LEU A 26 4.40 5.88 -18.29
N ILE A 27 4.31 4.62 -17.87
CA ILE A 27 5.45 3.68 -17.91
C ILE A 27 5.94 3.48 -19.34
N HIS A 28 5.04 3.38 -20.32
CA HIS A 28 5.45 3.25 -21.73
C HIS A 28 6.22 4.49 -22.21
N GLU A 29 5.86 5.70 -21.74
CA GLU A 29 6.55 6.94 -22.08
C GLU A 29 7.95 7.04 -21.46
N ILE A 30 8.12 6.50 -20.25
CA ILE A 30 9.40 6.52 -19.51
C ILE A 30 10.16 5.19 -19.54
N TYR A 31 9.79 4.31 -20.46
CA TYR A 31 10.39 2.98 -20.58
C TYR A 31 11.90 3.08 -20.85
N CYS A 32 12.68 2.23 -20.19
CA CYS A 32 14.10 2.08 -20.46
C CYS A 32 14.55 0.65 -20.17
N ASP A 33 15.59 0.19 -20.86
CA ASP A 33 16.11 -1.17 -20.71
C ASP A 33 16.63 -1.44 -19.30
N ASP A 34 17.18 -0.42 -18.63
CA ASP A 34 17.69 -0.50 -17.25
C ASP A 34 16.60 -0.20 -16.19
N GLY A 35 15.32 -0.25 -16.58
CA GLY A 35 14.20 0.00 -15.68
C GLY A 35 14.03 -1.15 -14.67
N LEU A 36 13.70 -0.82 -13.43
CA LEU A 36 13.54 -1.80 -12.35
C LEU A 36 12.10 -1.81 -11.83
N LEU A 37 11.59 -3.00 -11.54
CA LEU A 37 10.40 -3.16 -10.71
C LEU A 37 10.84 -3.38 -9.26
N ILE A 38 10.56 -2.40 -8.41
CA ILE A 38 10.85 -2.45 -6.98
C ILE A 38 9.59 -2.93 -6.26
N ILE A 39 9.75 -3.93 -5.39
CA ILE A 39 8.68 -4.45 -4.55
C ILE A 39 9.18 -4.40 -3.11
N ASP A 40 8.41 -3.78 -2.24
CA ASP A 40 8.76 -3.57 -0.83
C ASP A 40 7.52 -3.64 0.05
N ASP A 41 7.65 -4.22 1.24
CA ASP A 41 6.61 -4.22 2.26
C ASP A 41 6.90 -3.16 3.34
N SER A 42 5.87 -2.39 3.66
CA SER A 42 5.97 -1.27 4.58
C SER A 42 4.83 -1.29 5.59
N ILE A 43 5.10 -0.82 6.81
CA ILE A 43 4.10 -0.66 7.87
C ILE A 43 3.89 0.82 8.15
N GLU A 44 2.73 1.33 7.77
CA GLU A 44 2.30 2.69 8.13
C GLU A 44 1.71 2.68 9.54
N SER A 45 2.44 3.25 10.49
CA SER A 45 2.07 3.24 11.91
C SER A 45 0.78 4.01 12.18
N LYS A 46 -0.13 3.39 12.96
CA LYS A 46 -1.41 3.99 13.38
C LYS A 46 -1.63 3.76 14.88
N PRO A 47 -0.80 4.37 15.76
CA PRO A 47 -0.75 4.05 17.19
C PRO A 47 -2.04 4.38 17.93
N PHE A 48 -2.83 5.34 17.46
CA PHE A 48 -4.06 5.80 18.12
C PHE A 48 -5.35 5.24 17.49
N THR A 49 -5.26 4.55 16.35
CA THR A 49 -6.43 4.00 15.67
C THR A 49 -6.82 2.64 16.25
N LYS A 50 -8.12 2.34 16.30
CA LYS A 50 -8.63 1.04 16.74
C LYS A 50 -8.21 -0.05 15.74
N THR A 51 -7.94 -1.24 16.26
CA THR A 51 -7.61 -2.41 15.44
C THR A 51 -8.82 -2.88 14.65
N ASN A 52 -8.58 -3.40 13.45
CA ASN A 52 -9.54 -4.08 12.60
C ASN A 52 -8.78 -5.00 11.63
N ALA A 53 -9.43 -5.50 10.57
CA ALA A 53 -8.75 -6.38 9.61
C ALA A 53 -7.56 -5.70 8.90
N LEU A 54 -7.66 -4.40 8.61
CA LEU A 54 -6.64 -3.60 7.93
C LEU A 54 -5.59 -3.03 8.89
N ILE A 55 -6.02 -2.57 10.08
CA ILE A 55 -5.14 -1.97 11.09
C ILE A 55 -4.89 -3.01 12.18
N ASN A 56 -3.70 -3.57 12.23
CA ASN A 56 -3.36 -4.61 13.19
C ASN A 56 -1.90 -4.50 13.67
N TRP A 57 -1.47 -5.40 14.54
CA TRP A 57 -0.09 -5.50 14.99
C TRP A 57 0.72 -6.32 13.98
N HIS A 58 1.82 -5.76 13.50
CA HIS A 58 2.76 -6.39 12.57
C HIS A 58 4.16 -6.34 13.17
N TYR A 59 4.94 -7.40 13.00
CA TYR A 59 6.34 -7.39 13.41
C TYR A 59 7.15 -6.62 12.37
N ASP A 60 7.86 -5.59 12.82
CA ASP A 60 8.76 -4.81 12.00
C ASP A 60 10.21 -5.27 12.24
N HIS A 61 10.82 -5.87 11.21
CA HIS A 61 12.19 -6.35 11.26
C HIS A 61 13.22 -5.22 11.36
N CYS A 62 12.91 -4.02 10.88
CA CYS A 62 13.80 -2.86 10.94
C CYS A 62 13.96 -2.35 12.39
N THR A 63 12.90 -2.43 13.19
CA THR A 63 12.91 -1.97 14.59
C THR A 63 12.92 -3.12 15.61
N ALA A 64 12.84 -4.36 15.14
CA ALA A 64 12.72 -5.59 15.94
C ALA A 64 11.54 -5.57 16.94
N LYS A 65 10.45 -4.88 16.60
CA LYS A 65 9.29 -4.66 17.48
C LYS A 65 7.99 -4.85 16.72
N SER A 66 6.93 -5.16 17.46
CA SER A 66 5.58 -5.13 16.91
C SER A 66 5.05 -3.70 16.85
N VAL A 67 4.65 -3.26 15.67
CA VAL A 67 4.08 -1.94 15.39
C VAL A 67 2.61 -2.11 15.03
N LYS A 68 1.73 -1.29 15.62
CA LYS A 68 0.32 -1.23 15.23
C LYS A 68 0.17 -0.30 14.03
N GLY A 69 -0.34 -0.81 12.92
CA GLY A 69 -0.40 -0.04 11.68
C GLY A 69 -1.11 -0.79 10.55
N VAL A 70 -0.97 -0.23 9.35
CA VAL A 70 -1.39 -0.85 8.10
C VAL A 70 -0.14 -1.42 7.45
N ASN A 71 -0.07 -2.74 7.27
CA ASN A 71 0.97 -3.36 6.45
C ASN A 71 0.48 -3.45 5.01
N PHE A 72 1.32 -3.02 4.08
CA PHE A 72 1.04 -3.09 2.65
C PHE A 72 2.31 -3.41 1.87
N VAL A 73 2.13 -4.16 0.79
CA VAL A 73 3.16 -4.38 -0.23
C VAL A 73 2.93 -3.36 -1.32
N SER A 74 3.95 -2.55 -1.59
CA SER A 74 3.96 -1.57 -2.66
C SER A 74 4.84 -2.04 -3.81
N SER A 75 4.53 -1.55 -5.01
CA SER A 75 5.36 -1.79 -6.19
C SER A 75 5.56 -0.50 -6.96
N PHE A 76 6.81 -0.24 -7.34
CA PHE A 76 7.23 0.95 -8.06
C PHE A 76 8.01 0.55 -9.31
N TYR A 77 7.72 1.22 -10.42
CA TYR A 77 8.59 1.21 -11.58
C TYR A 77 9.61 2.34 -11.44
N TYR A 78 10.88 1.96 -11.35
CA TYR A 78 12.02 2.86 -11.30
C TYR A 78 12.65 2.95 -12.68
N SER A 79 12.90 4.18 -13.14
CA SER A 79 13.65 4.46 -14.35
C SER A 79 14.87 5.32 -14.01
N PRO A 80 16.11 4.85 -14.24
CA PRO A 80 17.31 5.63 -13.93
C PRO A 80 17.39 6.98 -14.65
N LYS A 81 16.69 7.12 -15.78
CA LYS A 81 16.72 8.32 -16.63
C LYS A 81 15.56 9.28 -16.34
N TYR A 82 14.52 8.80 -15.66
CA TYR A 82 13.27 9.53 -15.48
C TYR A 82 12.83 9.51 -14.00
N ILE A 83 11.53 9.41 -13.75
CA ILE A 83 10.91 9.40 -12.43
C ILE A 83 10.51 7.99 -12.00
N GLU A 84 10.25 7.83 -10.71
CA GLU A 84 9.63 6.65 -10.13
C GLU A 84 8.11 6.75 -10.20
N LEU A 85 7.46 5.65 -10.56
CA LEU A 85 6.00 5.58 -10.67
C LEU A 85 5.44 4.45 -9.80
N PRO A 86 4.44 4.71 -8.94
CA PRO A 86 3.75 3.65 -8.22
C PRO A 86 2.88 2.83 -9.18
N VAL A 87 3.09 1.52 -9.22
CA VAL A 87 2.39 0.63 -10.15
C VAL A 87 1.35 -0.27 -9.50
N GLY A 88 1.46 -0.45 -8.19
CA GLY A 88 0.54 -1.29 -7.44
C GLY A 88 0.69 -1.17 -5.94
N VAL A 89 -0.38 -1.51 -5.24
CA VAL A 89 -0.43 -1.59 -3.78
C VAL A 89 -1.37 -2.72 -3.35
N HIS A 90 -0.92 -3.52 -2.39
CA HIS A 90 -1.71 -4.58 -1.78
C HIS A 90 -1.68 -4.45 -0.27
N TYR A 91 -2.86 -4.39 0.36
CA TYR A 91 -3.00 -4.30 1.81
C TYR A 91 -3.11 -5.67 2.44
N VAL A 92 -2.32 -5.92 3.49
CA VAL A 92 -2.38 -7.17 4.26
C VAL A 92 -3.53 -7.09 5.25
N LEU A 93 -4.52 -7.96 5.09
CA LEU A 93 -5.65 -8.07 6.01
C LEU A 93 -5.44 -9.26 6.96
N LYS A 94 -5.49 -9.01 8.27
CA LYS A 94 -5.49 -10.07 9.28
C LYS A 94 -6.92 -10.43 9.68
N GLY A 95 -7.20 -11.73 9.77
CA GLY A 95 -8.46 -12.22 10.34
C GLY A 95 -8.64 -11.69 11.77
N GLN A 96 -9.89 -11.53 12.21
CA GLN A 96 -10.16 -11.29 13.63
C GLN A 96 -9.93 -12.59 14.40
N GLU A 97 -9.35 -12.49 15.59
CA GLU A 97 -9.27 -13.62 16.52
C GLU A 97 -10.70 -14.12 16.78
N GLN A 98 -10.97 -15.35 16.38
CA GLN A 98 -12.18 -16.06 16.77
C GLN A 98 -11.87 -16.80 18.06
N ILE A 99 -12.47 -16.34 19.15
CA ILE A 99 -12.55 -17.15 20.37
C ILE A 99 -13.62 -18.20 20.10
N ASP A 100 -13.22 -19.46 19.97
CA ASP A 100 -14.17 -20.57 19.96
C ASP A 100 -14.96 -20.52 21.29
N LYS A 101 -16.29 -20.42 21.20
CA LYS A 101 -17.17 -20.39 22.38
C LYS A 101 -17.48 -21.80 22.89
N GLN A 102 -16.64 -22.79 22.56
CA GLN A 102 -16.81 -24.16 23.01
C GLN A 102 -15.64 -24.58 23.90
N GLY A 103 -15.84 -24.48 25.22
CA GLY A 103 -15.03 -25.12 26.26
C GLY A 103 -14.56 -24.19 27.35
#